data_AF-A0A7S2DJ13-F1
#
_entry.id   AF-A0A7S2DJ13-F1
#
_cell.length_a   1.000
_cell.length_b   1.000
_cell.length_c   1.000
_cell.angle_alpha   90.00
_cell.angle_beta   90.00
_cell.angle_gamma   90.00
#
_symmetry.space_group_name_H-M   'P 1'
#
loop_
_entity.id
_entity.type
_entity.pdbx_description
1 polymer ?
#
loop_
_entity_poly.entity_id
_entity_poly.type
_entity_poly.pdbx_seq_one_letter_code
_entity_poly.pdbx_strand_id
1 'polypeptide(L)'
;MSLAAQLQKLRQGNQQGKEPKSDKVSPPSLLLSRKQAADVDAASLLEPARDALAKLSHLESGLEPFLESLLHPSSVSLERDLQTPNENAKLGREIDACLLLLSPHLASKDSHKVIEYLVRQYHIHLFNIEAVMDCFIMYHQTKVFVRLVQLLPLDSSDAVLWRFLAKGVKAEGGI
;
A
#
# COMPACT_ATOMS: atom_id res chain seq x y z
N MET A 1 23.51 -14.99 -45.30
CA MET A 1 22.48 -15.07 -44.23
C MET A 1 21.46 -13.99 -44.49
N SER A 2 20.19 -14.33 -44.76
CA SER A 2 19.17 -13.38 -45.25
C SER A 2 18.35 -12.77 -44.09
N LEU A 3 17.99 -11.50 -44.24
CA LEU A 3 17.12 -10.73 -43.33
C LEU A 3 15.78 -11.45 -43.04
N ALA A 4 15.27 -12.21 -44.01
CA ALA A 4 14.04 -13.00 -43.85
C ALA A 4 14.17 -14.08 -42.75
N ALA A 5 15.36 -14.69 -42.63
CA ALA A 5 15.63 -15.70 -41.60
C ALA A 5 15.78 -15.07 -40.20
N GLN A 6 16.25 -13.83 -40.10
CA GLN A 6 16.30 -13.08 -38.84
C GLN A 6 14.89 -12.66 -38.40
N LEU A 7 14.03 -12.25 -39.32
CA LEU A 7 12.63 -11.91 -39.02
C LEU A 7 11.81 -13.13 -38.57
N GLN A 8 12.04 -14.30 -39.17
CA GLN A 8 11.39 -15.53 -38.71
C GLN A 8 11.82 -15.95 -37.30
N LYS A 9 13.11 -15.80 -36.96
CA LYS A 9 13.61 -16.03 -35.60
C LYS A 9 12.99 -15.08 -34.57
N LEU A 10 12.83 -13.81 -34.92
CA LEU A 10 12.18 -12.82 -34.04
C LEU A 10 10.68 -13.12 -33.84
N ARG A 11 9.98 -13.58 -34.89
CA ARG A 11 8.57 -13.96 -34.80
C ARG A 11 8.32 -15.19 -33.93
N GLN A 12 9.25 -16.15 -33.90
CA GLN A 12 9.14 -17.36 -33.08
C GLN A 12 9.50 -17.09 -31.61
N GLY A 13 10.39 -16.11 -31.33
CA GLY A 13 10.71 -15.68 -29.96
C GLY A 13 9.58 -14.90 -29.26
N ASN A 14 8.72 -14.21 -30.02
CA ASN A 14 7.62 -13.40 -29.48
C ASN A 14 6.28 -14.16 -29.33
N GLN A 15 6.26 -15.49 -29.44
CA GLN A 15 5.04 -16.29 -29.21
C GLN A 15 5.00 -17.03 -27.86
N GLN A 16 5.99 -16.81 -26.97
CA GLN A 16 5.94 -17.27 -25.59
C GLN A 16 5.60 -16.11 -24.66
N GLY A 17 4.31 -15.86 -24.56
CA GLY A 17 3.74 -14.81 -23.73
C GLY A 17 2.40 -14.42 -24.30
N LYS A 18 1.37 -15.25 -24.07
CA LYS A 18 0.00 -14.72 -24.03
C LYS A 18 0.04 -13.67 -22.93
N GLU A 19 0.23 -12.41 -23.28
CA GLU A 19 -0.04 -11.31 -22.37
C GLU A 19 -1.47 -11.54 -21.86
N PRO A 20 -1.67 -11.70 -20.54
CA PRO A 20 -3.01 -11.65 -20.02
C PRO A 20 -3.59 -10.30 -20.46
N LYS A 21 -4.79 -10.35 -21.04
CA LYS A 21 -5.62 -9.19 -21.37
C LYS A 21 -5.38 -8.13 -20.28
N SER A 22 -5.01 -6.92 -20.67
CA SER A 22 -4.71 -5.82 -19.75
C SER A 22 -5.89 -5.62 -18.79
N ASP A 23 -5.87 -6.32 -17.66
CA ASP A 23 -6.63 -5.96 -16.48
C ASP A 23 -6.14 -4.54 -16.18
N LYS A 24 -7.06 -3.56 -16.24
CA LYS A 24 -6.75 -2.21 -15.75
C LYS A 24 -6.04 -2.39 -14.41
N VAL A 25 -4.83 -1.83 -14.28
CA VAL A 25 -4.06 -1.92 -13.03
C VAL A 25 -4.93 -1.29 -11.94
N SER A 26 -5.58 -2.14 -11.14
CA SER A 26 -6.45 -1.70 -10.06
C SER A 26 -5.58 -1.03 -9.00
N PRO A 27 -6.01 0.11 -8.43
CA PRO A 27 -5.23 0.76 -7.39
C PRO A 27 -4.99 -0.17 -6.19
N PRO A 28 -3.86 -0.02 -5.49
CA PRO A 28 -3.55 -0.83 -4.31
C PRO A 28 -4.60 -0.60 -3.24
N SER A 29 -5.10 -1.68 -2.63
CA SER A 29 -6.12 -1.60 -1.58
C SER A 29 -5.94 -2.75 -0.59
N LEU A 30 -6.02 -2.41 0.70
CA LEU A 30 -6.01 -3.35 1.82
C LEU A 30 -7.41 -3.95 2.05
N LEU A 31 -8.45 -3.12 1.91
CA LEU A 31 -9.82 -3.47 2.26
C LEU A 31 -10.65 -3.96 1.06
N LEU A 32 -10.51 -3.30 -0.09
CA LEU A 32 -11.39 -3.49 -1.24
C LEU A 32 -10.88 -4.59 -2.18
N SER A 33 -11.79 -5.28 -2.85
CA SER A 33 -11.42 -6.14 -3.97
C SER A 33 -10.93 -5.30 -5.15
N ARG A 34 -10.16 -5.90 -6.08
CA ARG A 34 -9.65 -5.18 -7.26
C ARG A 34 -10.73 -4.44 -8.05
N LYS A 35 -11.93 -5.03 -8.16
CA LYS A 35 -13.08 -4.40 -8.83
C LYS A 35 -13.55 -3.16 -8.08
N GLN A 36 -13.81 -3.29 -6.78
CA GLN A 36 -14.25 -2.18 -5.92
C GLN A 36 -13.18 -1.07 -5.83
N ALA A 37 -11.90 -1.44 -5.75
CA ALA A 37 -10.80 -0.49 -5.68
C ALA A 37 -10.67 0.36 -6.96
N ALA A 38 -11.11 -0.18 -8.11
CA ALA A 38 -11.13 0.55 -9.37
C ALA A 38 -12.29 1.55 -9.47
N ASP A 39 -13.36 1.35 -8.70
CA ASP A 39 -14.55 2.21 -8.69
C ASP A 39 -14.51 3.27 -7.56
N VAL A 40 -13.61 3.12 -6.59
CA VAL A 40 -13.49 4.00 -5.42
C VAL A 40 -12.24 4.86 -5.53
N ASP A 41 -12.40 6.17 -5.43
CA ASP A 41 -11.30 7.14 -5.41
C ASP A 41 -10.71 7.32 -4.00
N ALA A 42 -9.44 7.76 -3.94
CA ALA A 42 -8.78 8.02 -2.66
C ALA A 42 -9.49 9.12 -1.85
N ALA A 43 -10.06 10.13 -2.52
CA ALA A 43 -10.85 11.18 -1.92
C ALA A 43 -12.08 10.64 -1.15
N SER A 44 -12.75 9.62 -1.68
CA SER A 44 -13.93 9.01 -1.06
C SER A 44 -13.61 8.23 0.22
N LEU A 45 -12.33 7.90 0.44
CA LEU A 45 -11.86 7.19 1.62
C LEU A 45 -11.53 8.14 2.79
N LEU A 46 -11.45 9.45 2.53
CA LEU A 46 -11.05 10.43 3.54
C LEU A 46 -12.03 10.49 4.72
N GLU A 47 -13.30 10.74 4.46
CA GLU A 47 -14.32 10.87 5.53
C GLU A 47 -14.43 9.59 6.38
N PRO A 48 -14.53 8.38 5.79
CA PRO A 48 -14.49 7.14 6.58
C PRO A 48 -13.22 6.95 7.42
N ALA A 49 -12.07 7.42 6.93
CA ALA A 49 -10.80 7.35 7.65
C ALA A 49 -10.75 8.38 8.79
N ARG A 50 -11.26 9.61 8.58
CA ARG A 50 -11.38 10.65 9.63
C ARG A 50 -12.26 10.17 10.77
N ASP A 51 -13.45 9.65 10.46
CA ASP A 51 -14.37 9.08 11.45
C ASP A 51 -13.74 7.95 12.25
N ALA A 52 -12.96 7.09 11.57
CA ALA A 52 -12.27 5.99 12.20
C ALA A 52 -11.15 6.47 13.13
N LEU A 53 -10.34 7.43 12.69
CA LEU A 53 -9.27 7.99 13.49
C LEU A 53 -9.80 8.74 14.71
N ALA A 54 -10.91 9.49 14.58
CA ALA A 54 -11.57 10.16 15.70
C ALA A 54 -12.10 9.17 16.74
N LYS A 55 -12.58 7.99 16.32
CA LYS A 55 -12.97 6.93 17.26
C LYS A 55 -11.77 6.34 17.98
N LEU A 56 -10.66 6.14 17.27
CA LEU A 56 -9.42 5.61 17.83
C LEU A 56 -8.76 6.63 18.77
N SER A 57 -8.88 7.93 18.51
CA SER A 57 -8.29 8.96 19.37
C SER A 57 -8.94 9.03 20.76
N HIS A 58 -10.17 8.52 20.92
CA HIS A 58 -10.76 8.31 22.24
C HIS A 58 -10.03 7.24 23.07
N LEU A 59 -9.33 6.31 22.42
CA LEU A 59 -8.53 5.27 23.08
C LEU A 59 -7.05 5.68 23.20
N GLU A 60 -6.52 6.32 22.16
CA GLU A 60 -5.13 6.76 22.06
C GLU A 60 -5.08 8.23 21.61
N SER A 61 -4.99 9.15 22.57
CA SER A 61 -5.05 10.60 22.31
C SER A 61 -3.92 11.10 21.40
N GLY A 62 -2.80 10.36 21.32
CA GLY A 62 -1.71 10.69 20.41
C GLY A 62 -2.11 10.65 18.92
N LEU A 63 -3.25 10.05 18.58
CA LEU A 63 -3.76 9.98 17.21
C LEU A 63 -4.51 11.26 16.76
N GLU A 64 -4.98 12.08 17.70
CA GLU A 64 -5.78 13.27 17.41
C GLU A 64 -5.09 14.27 16.46
N PRO A 65 -3.79 14.59 16.60
CA PRO A 65 -3.12 15.55 15.72
C PRO A 65 -3.16 15.17 14.24
N PHE A 66 -3.22 13.87 13.91
CA PHE A 66 -3.24 13.41 12.53
C PHE A 66 -4.56 13.70 11.80
N LEU A 67 -5.64 14.02 12.53
CA LEU A 67 -6.88 14.53 11.92
C LEU A 67 -6.66 15.86 11.21
N GLU A 68 -5.83 16.73 11.80
CA GLU A 68 -5.55 18.07 11.26
C GLU A 68 -4.28 18.11 10.39
N SER A 69 -3.61 16.97 10.22
CA SER A 69 -2.47 16.83 9.30
C SER A 69 -2.72 15.77 8.22
N LEU A 70 -2.43 14.50 8.48
CA LEU A 70 -2.50 13.40 7.51
C LEU A 70 -3.91 13.13 6.97
N LEU A 71 -4.96 13.48 7.73
CA LEU A 71 -6.33 13.34 7.28
C LEU A 71 -7.03 14.69 7.10
N HIS A 72 -6.31 15.81 7.07
CA HIS A 72 -6.92 17.11 6.79
C HIS A 72 -7.54 17.13 5.38
N PRO A 73 -8.67 17.81 5.10
CA PRO A 73 -9.29 17.80 3.77
C PRO A 73 -8.38 18.16 2.58
N SER A 74 -7.32 18.93 2.81
CA SER A 74 -6.31 19.26 1.79
C SER A 74 -5.38 18.10 1.43
N SER A 75 -5.37 17.01 2.19
CA SER A 75 -4.52 15.84 1.92
C SER A 75 -4.86 15.21 0.57
N VAL A 76 -6.11 15.31 0.12
CA VAL A 76 -6.59 14.75 -1.16
C VAL A 76 -5.85 15.33 -2.37
N SER A 77 -5.45 16.60 -2.32
CA SER A 77 -4.70 17.26 -3.39
C SER A 77 -3.18 17.01 -3.33
N LEU A 78 -2.69 16.32 -2.30
CA LEU A 78 -1.26 16.04 -2.17
C LEU A 78 -0.88 14.85 -3.04
N GLU A 79 -0.05 15.09 -4.04
CA GLU A 79 0.60 14.05 -4.84
C GLU A 79 2.03 13.82 -4.33
N ARG A 80 2.24 12.68 -3.67
CA ARG A 80 3.50 12.38 -2.97
C ARG A 80 4.70 12.29 -3.92
N ASP A 81 4.48 11.76 -5.12
CA ASP A 81 5.50 11.62 -6.17
C ASP A 81 6.01 12.98 -6.68
N LEU A 82 5.24 14.06 -6.49
CA LEU A 82 5.60 15.42 -6.92
C LEU A 82 6.26 16.25 -5.80
N GLN A 83 6.36 15.71 -4.58
CA GLN A 83 6.98 16.42 -3.46
C GLN A 83 8.51 16.37 -3.54
N THR A 84 9.17 17.39 -2.97
CA THR A 84 10.63 17.37 -2.84
C THR A 84 11.09 16.26 -1.87
N PRO A 85 12.35 15.79 -1.97
CA PRO A 85 12.87 14.77 -1.05
C PRO A 85 12.75 15.16 0.43
N ASN A 86 12.91 16.44 0.76
CA ASN A 86 12.79 16.93 2.13
C ASN A 86 11.34 16.91 2.64
N GLU A 87 10.38 17.32 1.80
CA GLU A 87 8.95 17.23 2.12
C GLU A 87 8.51 15.78 2.28
N ASN A 88 8.96 14.89 1.39
CA ASN A 88 8.71 13.46 1.46
C ASN A 88 9.29 12.81 2.72
N ALA A 89 10.47 13.24 3.17
CA ALA A 89 11.07 12.77 4.42
C ALA A 89 10.29 13.28 5.65
N LYS A 90 9.80 14.52 5.63
CA LYS A 90 8.95 15.06 6.70
C LYS A 90 7.63 14.31 6.79
N LEU A 91 6.94 14.15 5.67
CA LEU A 91 5.70 13.38 5.56
C LEU A 91 5.92 11.92 5.98
N GLY A 92 7.03 11.31 5.57
CA GLY A 92 7.40 9.95 5.94
C GLY A 92 7.46 9.76 7.46
N ARG A 93 8.17 10.64 8.18
CA ARG A 93 8.27 10.57 9.64
C ARG A 93 6.92 10.74 10.36
N GLU A 94 6.07 11.60 9.83
CA GLU A 94 4.73 11.81 10.37
C GLU A 94 3.85 10.56 10.20
N ILE A 95 3.92 9.93 9.03
CA ILE A 95 3.26 8.66 8.75
C ILE A 95 3.81 7.55 9.65
N ASP A 96 5.12 7.45 9.83
CA ASP A 96 5.75 6.44 10.69
C ASP A 96 5.26 6.56 12.14
N ALA A 97 5.17 7.80 12.66
CA ALA A 97 4.61 8.07 13.98
C ALA A 97 3.14 7.66 14.09
N CYS A 98 2.32 7.94 13.07
CA CYS A 98 0.94 7.51 13.01
C CYS A 98 0.81 5.98 13.01
N LEU A 99 1.62 5.28 12.19
CA LEU A 99 1.63 3.81 12.10
C LEU A 99 2.04 3.15 13.42
N LEU A 100 3.02 3.73 14.12
CA LEU A 100 3.44 3.25 15.43
C LEU A 100 2.28 3.28 16.44
N LEU A 101 1.54 4.40 16.48
CA LEU A 101 0.39 4.55 17.37
C LEU A 101 -0.83 3.71 16.95
N LEU A 102 -0.98 3.41 15.66
CA LEU A 102 -2.03 2.52 15.15
C LEU A 102 -1.75 1.04 15.41
N SER A 103 -0.49 0.64 15.59
CA SER A 103 -0.07 -0.77 15.71
C SER A 103 -0.85 -1.56 16.76
N PRO A 104 -1.07 -1.08 18.01
CA PRO A 104 -1.83 -1.80 19.01
C PRO A 104 -3.31 -2.00 18.66
N HIS A 105 -3.83 -1.23 17.69
CA HIS A 105 -5.25 -1.16 17.35
C HIS A 105 -5.59 -1.88 16.04
N LEU A 106 -4.64 -2.58 15.39
CA LEU A 106 -4.88 -3.25 14.09
C LEU A 106 -5.89 -4.41 14.14
N ALA A 107 -6.34 -4.85 15.32
CA ALA A 107 -7.49 -5.76 15.40
C ALA A 107 -8.81 -5.07 14.98
N SER A 108 -8.89 -3.74 15.07
CA SER A 108 -10.08 -2.96 14.76
C SER A 108 -10.23 -2.67 13.28
N LYS A 109 -11.48 -2.71 12.79
CA LYS A 109 -11.81 -2.28 11.43
C LYS A 109 -11.56 -0.79 11.20
N ASP A 110 -11.62 0.01 12.25
CA ASP A 110 -11.39 1.45 12.15
C ASP A 110 -9.92 1.75 11.82
N SER A 111 -8.96 1.04 12.42
CA SER A 111 -7.54 1.18 12.08
C SER A 111 -7.27 0.82 10.61
N HIS A 112 -7.95 -0.21 10.09
CA HIS A 112 -7.81 -0.56 8.68
C HIS A 112 -8.33 0.50 7.72
N LYS A 113 -9.36 1.28 8.08
CA LYS A 113 -9.86 2.39 7.24
C LYS A 113 -8.83 3.52 7.15
N VAL A 114 -8.20 3.83 8.28
CA VAL A 114 -7.10 4.82 8.32
C VAL A 114 -5.96 4.34 7.42
N ILE A 115 -5.54 3.08 7.56
CA ILE A 115 -4.44 2.52 6.77
C ILE A 115 -4.78 2.41 5.29
N GLU A 116 -6.02 2.05 4.94
CA GLU A 116 -6.51 2.07 3.56
C GLU A 116 -6.33 3.45 2.93
N TYR A 117 -6.69 4.51 3.65
CA TYR A 117 -6.47 5.88 3.19
C TYR A 117 -4.98 6.18 3.00
N LEU A 118 -4.13 5.82 3.98
CA LEU A 118 -2.69 6.05 3.88
C LEU A 118 -2.03 5.27 2.71
N VAL A 119 -2.48 4.04 2.44
CA VAL A 119 -2.03 3.24 1.28
C VAL A 119 -2.40 3.91 -0.03
N ARG A 120 -3.61 4.46 -0.12
CA ARG A 120 -4.19 5.04 -1.33
C ARG A 120 -3.69 6.45 -1.62
N GLN A 121 -3.57 7.30 -0.60
CA GLN A 121 -3.16 8.71 -0.76
C GLN A 121 -1.65 8.89 -0.70
N TYR A 122 -0.97 8.20 0.21
CA TYR A 122 0.45 8.42 0.51
C TYR A 122 1.35 7.28 0.05
N HIS A 123 0.79 6.24 -0.58
CA HIS A 123 1.55 5.10 -1.08
C HIS A 123 2.50 4.49 -0.04
N ILE A 124 2.06 4.35 1.22
CA ILE A 124 2.92 3.90 2.33
C ILE A 124 3.53 2.51 2.11
N HIS A 125 2.90 1.67 1.30
CA HIS A 125 3.40 0.37 0.86
C HIS A 125 4.64 0.45 -0.05
N LEU A 126 4.96 1.63 -0.58
CA LEU A 126 6.16 1.91 -1.38
C LEU A 126 7.17 2.74 -0.60
N PHE A 127 6.71 3.79 0.09
CA PHE A 127 7.60 4.78 0.71
C PHE A 127 7.91 4.53 2.19
N ASN A 128 7.14 3.68 2.87
CA ASN A 128 7.23 3.46 4.32
C ASN A 128 7.22 1.94 4.64
N ILE A 129 7.91 1.13 3.83
CA ILE A 129 7.87 -0.34 3.90
C ILE A 129 8.22 -0.85 5.30
N GLU A 130 9.31 -0.37 5.89
CA GLU A 130 9.75 -0.79 7.22
C GLU A 130 8.70 -0.47 8.29
N ALA A 131 8.22 0.78 8.37
CA ALA A 131 7.21 1.17 9.34
C ALA A 131 5.88 0.42 9.17
N VAL A 132 5.50 0.14 7.92
CA VAL A 132 4.33 -0.70 7.61
C VAL A 132 4.55 -2.13 8.12
N MET A 133 5.73 -2.71 7.91
CA MET A 133 6.02 -4.06 8.39
C MET A 133 6.09 -4.12 9.92
N ASP A 134 6.76 -3.17 10.56
CA ASP A 134 6.84 -3.08 12.02
C ASP A 134 5.45 -2.92 12.65
N CYS A 135 4.57 -2.13 12.02
CA CYS A 135 3.20 -1.94 12.48
C CYS A 135 2.40 -3.26 12.46
N PHE A 136 2.57 -4.07 11.40
CA PHE A 136 1.74 -5.25 11.14
C PHE A 136 2.34 -6.60 11.54
N ILE A 137 3.63 -6.68 11.89
CA ILE A 137 4.31 -7.96 12.17
C ILE A 137 3.68 -8.73 13.33
N MET A 138 3.15 -8.02 14.33
CA MET A 138 2.45 -8.62 15.47
C MET A 138 1.12 -9.28 15.08
N TYR A 139 0.63 -8.98 13.87
CA TYR A 139 -0.60 -9.51 13.28
C TYR A 139 -0.32 -10.43 12.09
N HIS A 140 0.89 -11.00 12.00
CA HIS A 140 1.31 -11.83 10.87
C HIS A 140 0.36 -12.99 10.55
N GLN A 141 -0.36 -13.52 11.55
CA GLN A 141 -1.33 -14.62 11.40
C GLN A 141 -2.68 -14.22 10.77
N THR A 142 -2.87 -12.93 10.49
CA THR A 142 -4.16 -12.40 10.05
C THR A 142 -4.25 -12.29 8.52
N LYS A 143 -5.48 -12.35 7.99
CA LYS A 143 -5.72 -12.11 6.55
C LYS A 143 -5.34 -10.70 6.11
N VAL A 144 -5.39 -9.72 7.01
CA VAL A 144 -5.02 -8.34 6.70
C VAL A 144 -3.51 -8.22 6.47
N PHE A 145 -2.69 -8.95 7.24
CA PHE A 145 -1.24 -9.03 7.01
C PHE A 145 -0.93 -9.62 5.63
N VAL A 146 -1.59 -10.72 5.25
CA VAL A 146 -1.41 -11.32 3.92
C VAL A 146 -1.69 -10.30 2.81
N ARG A 147 -2.81 -9.57 2.92
CA ARG A 147 -3.16 -8.53 1.94
C ARG A 147 -2.14 -7.41 1.91
N LEU A 148 -1.67 -6.94 3.06
CA LEU A 148 -0.64 -5.91 3.16
C LEU A 148 0.65 -6.34 2.46
N VAL A 149 1.15 -7.54 2.77
CA VAL A 149 2.37 -8.11 2.16
C VAL A 149 2.24 -8.23 0.64
N GLN A 150 1.04 -8.56 0.14
CA GLN A 150 0.78 -8.60 -1.30
C GLN A 150 0.88 -7.22 -1.99
N LEU A 151 0.70 -6.12 -1.25
CA LEU A 151 0.90 -4.76 -1.76
C LEU A 151 2.39 -4.36 -1.79
N LEU A 152 3.23 -4.95 -0.95
CA LEU A 152 4.63 -4.54 -0.80
C LEU A 152 5.48 -4.98 -2.00
N PRO A 153 6.39 -4.13 -2.50
CA PRO A 153 7.32 -4.47 -3.57
C PRO A 153 8.52 -5.26 -3.02
N LEU A 154 8.28 -6.48 -2.51
CA LEU A 154 9.31 -7.31 -1.86
C LEU A 154 10.55 -7.64 -2.74
N ASP A 155 10.52 -7.39 -4.03
CA ASP A 155 11.68 -7.57 -4.92
C ASP A 155 12.62 -6.35 -4.94
N SER A 156 12.23 -5.23 -4.33
CA SER A 156 13.01 -3.99 -4.28
C SER A 156 14.18 -4.08 -3.28
N SER A 157 15.15 -3.17 -3.45
CA SER A 157 16.25 -2.97 -2.51
C SER A 157 15.78 -2.52 -1.12
N ASP A 158 14.59 -1.93 -1.05
CA ASP A 158 14.07 -1.31 0.17
C ASP A 158 13.33 -2.31 1.07
N ALA A 159 13.13 -3.54 0.58
CA ALA A 159 12.41 -4.60 1.28
C ALA A 159 13.28 -5.84 1.56
N VAL A 160 14.62 -5.69 1.57
CA VAL A 160 15.56 -6.82 1.66
C VAL A 160 15.32 -7.71 2.88
N LEU A 161 15.03 -7.11 4.04
CA LEU A 161 14.74 -7.84 5.29
C LEU A 161 13.49 -8.72 5.17
N TRP A 162 12.54 -8.32 4.33
CA TRP A 162 11.22 -8.93 4.19
C TRP A 162 11.10 -9.87 2.99
N ARG A 163 12.18 -10.05 2.22
CA ARG A 163 12.21 -10.91 1.01
C ARG A 163 11.79 -12.36 1.26
N PHE A 164 11.99 -12.86 2.48
CA PHE A 164 11.58 -14.24 2.81
C PHE A 164 10.05 -14.45 2.67
N LEU A 165 9.25 -13.39 2.76
CA LEU A 165 7.79 -13.44 2.59
C LEU A 165 7.35 -13.52 1.11
N ALA A 166 8.27 -13.31 0.15
CA ALA A 166 7.93 -13.23 -1.26
C ALA A 166 7.44 -14.56 -1.86
N LYS A 167 7.99 -15.69 -1.41
CA LYS A 167 7.67 -17.01 -1.97
C LYS A 167 6.41 -17.66 -1.39
N GLY A 168 6.05 -17.35 -0.14
CA GLY A 168 4.86 -17.90 0.52
C GLY A 168 3.70 -16.91 0.49
N VAL A 169 3.70 -15.97 1.44
CA VAL A 169 2.59 -15.02 1.67
C VAL A 169 2.21 -14.24 0.41
N LYS A 170 3.20 -13.70 -0.32
CA LYS A 170 2.93 -12.88 -1.50
C LYS A 170 2.43 -13.70 -2.71
N ALA A 171 2.97 -14.90 -2.93
CA ALA A 171 2.64 -15.73 -4.09
C ALA A 171 1.39 -16.61 -3.89
N GLU A 172 1.22 -17.16 -2.69
CA GLU A 172 0.25 -18.23 -2.41
C GLU A 172 -0.92 -17.75 -1.53
N GLY A 173 -0.77 -16.59 -0.86
CA GLY A 173 -1.82 -16.03 0.01
C GLY A 173 -2.06 -16.81 1.30
N GLY A 174 -1.18 -17.76 1.62
CA GLY A 174 -1.11 -18.49 2.89
C GLY A 174 0.16 -18.13 3.67
N ILE A 175 0.13 -18.37 4.98
CA ILE A 175 1.30 -18.30 5.86
C ILE A 175 1.92 -19.69 5.92
#